data_AF-A0A963TNR0-F1
#
_entry.id   AF-A0A963TNR0-F1
#
_cell.length_a   1.000
_cell.length_b   1.000
_cell.length_c   1.000
_cell.angle_alpha   90.00
_cell.angle_beta   90.00
_cell.angle_gamma   90.00
#
_symmetry.space_group_name_H-M   'P 1'
#
loop_
_entity.id
_entity.type
_entity.pdbx_description
1 polymer ?
#
loop_
_entity_poly.entity_id
_entity_poly.type
_entity_poly.pdbx_seq_one_letter_code
_entity_poly.pdbx_strand_id
1 'polypeptide(L)' 'ARLDNPVDFEALDDQPVDLVFLLLEPEVAGADHLKALARVSRLLRDASTCEKLRGATSADSIYMLLTQSEAKAA' A
#
# COMPACT_ATOMS: atom_id res chain seq x y z
N ALA A 1 2.02 1.19 6.30
CA ALA A 1 2.09 0.55 7.61
C ALA A 1 1.39 -0.80 7.55
N ARG A 2 1.94 -1.79 8.27
CA ARG A 2 1.28 -3.07 8.56
C ARG A 2 0.93 -3.04 10.05
N LEU A 3 -0.33 -3.19 10.38
CA LEU A 3 -0.83 -3.19 11.75
C LEU A 3 -0.64 -4.60 12.36
N ASP A 4 -0.27 -4.67 13.63
CA ASP A 4 -0.15 -5.96 14.31
C ASP A 4 -1.52 -6.57 14.62
N ASN A 5 -2.52 -5.72 14.87
CA ASN A 5 -3.91 -6.11 15.03
C ASN A 5 -4.75 -5.39 13.97
N PRO A 6 -5.51 -6.11 13.13
CA PRO A 6 -6.47 -5.49 12.21
C PRO A 6 -7.48 -4.63 12.99
N VAL A 7 -7.87 -3.49 12.41
CA VAL A 7 -8.82 -2.55 13.02
C VAL A 7 -10.13 -2.52 12.23
N ASP A 8 -11.24 -2.28 12.94
CA ASP A 8 -12.49 -1.94 12.30
C ASP A 8 -12.34 -0.55 11.67
N PHE A 9 -12.36 -0.50 10.34
CA PHE A 9 -12.17 0.70 9.55
C PHE A 9 -13.42 1.03 8.71
N GLU A 10 -14.55 0.35 8.97
CA GLU A 10 -15.77 0.48 8.17
C GLU A 10 -15.49 0.29 6.67
N ALA A 11 -14.66 -0.70 6.34
CA ALA A 11 -14.31 -1.01 4.96
C ALA A 11 -15.56 -1.46 4.18
N LEU A 12 -15.58 -1.22 2.87
CA LEU A 12 -16.74 -1.51 2.01
C LEU A 12 -17.15 -3.00 2.01
N ASP A 13 -16.21 -3.89 2.30
CA ASP A 13 -16.41 -5.34 2.38
C ASP A 13 -16.60 -5.85 3.83
N ASP A 14 -16.78 -4.93 4.79
CA ASP A 14 -16.91 -5.20 6.22
C ASP A 14 -15.73 -5.99 6.81
N GLN A 15 -14.58 -6.03 6.14
CA GLN A 15 -13.37 -6.70 6.65
C GLN A 15 -12.52 -5.73 7.49
N PRO A 16 -11.91 -6.20 8.58
CA PRO A 16 -10.98 -5.38 9.34
C PRO A 16 -9.69 -5.11 8.54
N VAL A 17 -9.15 -3.89 8.67
CA VAL A 17 -8.01 -3.41 7.89
C VAL A 17 -6.71 -3.56 8.66
N ASP A 18 -5.70 -4.14 8.02
CA ASP A 18 -4.35 -4.34 8.60
C ASP A 18 -3.22 -3.75 7.75
N LEU A 19 -3.49 -3.39 6.50
CA LEU A 19 -2.55 -2.73 5.61
C LEU A 19 -3.05 -1.31 5.32
N VAL A 20 -2.24 -0.31 5.66
CA VAL A 20 -2.58 1.10 5.50
C VAL A 20 -1.49 1.81 4.72
N PHE A 21 -1.87 2.62 3.74
CA PHE A 21 -0.94 3.51 3.02
C PHE A 21 -1.39 4.96 3.18
N LEU A 22 -0.46 5.82 3.57
CA LEU A 22 -0.69 7.26 3.70
C LEU A 22 0.09 7.98 2.60
N LEU A 23 -0.62 8.75 1.78
CA LEU A 23 -0.02 9.66 0.81
C LEU A 23 -0.20 11.08 1.33
N LEU A 24 0.90 11.81 1.50
CA LEU A 24 0.91 13.21 1.91
C LEU A 24 1.33 14.09 0.73
N GLU A 25 0.68 15.23 0.62
CA GLU A 25 0.81 16.14 -0.50
C GLU A 25 0.74 17.60 0.01
N PRO A 26 1.54 18.52 -0.55
CA PRO A 26 1.35 19.94 -0.30
C PRO A 26 0.10 20.46 -1.01
N GLU A 27 -0.61 21.39 -0.36
CA GLU A 27 -1.91 21.94 -0.82
C GLU A 27 -1.91 22.51 -2.26
N VAL A 28 -0.75 22.93 -2.75
CA VAL A 28 -0.55 23.52 -4.09
C VAL A 28 -0.13 22.51 -5.16
N ALA A 29 -0.01 21.23 -4.83
CA ALA A 29 0.34 20.23 -5.84
C ALA A 29 -0.83 19.99 -6.81
N GLY A 30 -0.47 19.91 -8.09
CA GLY A 30 -1.40 19.52 -9.14
C GLY A 30 -1.71 18.02 -9.10
N ALA A 31 -2.23 17.47 -10.20
CA ALA A 31 -2.74 16.09 -10.26
C ALA A 31 -1.69 14.95 -10.16
N ASP A 32 -0.44 15.21 -9.79
CA ASP A 32 0.60 14.17 -9.71
C ASP A 32 0.34 13.17 -8.57
N HIS A 33 -0.33 13.58 -7.50
CA HIS A 33 -0.76 12.68 -6.43
C HIS A 33 -1.70 11.58 -6.93
N LEU A 34 -2.53 11.85 -7.94
CA LEU A 34 -3.43 10.85 -8.51
C LEU A 34 -2.66 9.72 -9.20
N LYS A 35 -1.51 10.02 -9.81
CA LYS A 35 -0.63 8.99 -10.41
C LYS A 35 0.00 8.11 -9.31
N ALA A 36 0.47 8.74 -8.22
CA ALA A 36 1.01 8.01 -7.09
C ALA A 36 -0.04 7.12 -6.42
N LEU A 37 -1.23 7.67 -6.17
CA LEU A 37 -2.38 6.93 -5.61
C LEU A 37 -2.79 5.76 -6.51
N ALA A 38 -2.87 5.98 -7.83
CA ALA A 38 -3.22 4.91 -8.78
C ALA A 38 -2.18 3.77 -8.76
N ARG A 39 -0.89 4.10 -8.66
CA ARG A 39 0.19 3.10 -8.58
C ARG A 39 0.06 2.26 -7.30
N VAL A 40 -0.11 2.92 -6.15
CA VAL A 40 -0.26 2.26 -4.84
C VAL A 40 -1.55 1.43 -4.81
N SER A 41 -2.66 1.96 -5.31
CA SER A 41 -3.95 1.24 -5.37
C SER A 41 -3.84 -0.05 -6.18
N ARG A 42 -3.14 -0.04 -7.32
CA ARG A 42 -2.89 -1.26 -8.11
C ARG A 42 -2.05 -2.28 -7.36
N LEU A 43 -1.01 -1.81 -6.68
CA LEU A 43 -0.11 -2.65 -5.88
C LEU A 43 -0.88 -3.35 -4.73
N LEU A 44 -1.73 -2.61 -4.01
CA LEU A 44 -2.52 -3.14 -2.90
C LEU A 44 -3.76 -3.93 -3.33
N ARG A 45 -4.14 -3.89 -4.61
CA ARG A 45 -5.18 -4.78 -5.18
C ARG A 45 -4.65 -6.17 -5.53
N ASP A 46 -3.33 -6.35 -5.63
CA ASP A 46 -2.72 -7.65 -5.86
C ASP A 46 -2.65 -8.44 -4.54
N ALA A 47 -3.45 -9.51 -4.44
CA ALA A 47 -3.50 -10.38 -3.28
C ALA A 47 -2.13 -10.97 -2.91
N SER A 48 -1.30 -11.35 -3.91
CA SER A 48 0.04 -11.90 -3.66
C SER A 48 0.96 -10.86 -3.02
N THR A 49 0.84 -9.60 -3.45
CA THR A 49 1.59 -8.50 -2.84
C THR A 49 1.14 -8.25 -1.41
N CYS A 50 -0.18 -8.23 -1.16
CA CYS A 50 -0.72 -8.06 0.18
C CYS A 50 -0.32 -9.19 1.14
N GLU A 51 -0.31 -10.45 0.69
CA GLU A 51 0.19 -11.59 1.48
C GLU A 51 1.66 -11.43 1.86
N LYS A 52 2.52 -11.03 0.91
CA LYS A 52 3.95 -10.77 1.18
C LYS A 52 4.14 -9.63 2.17
N LEU A 53 3.36 -8.55 2.04
CA LEU A 53 3.39 -7.42 2.97
C LEU A 53 2.97 -7.85 4.38
N ARG A 54 1.95 -8.71 4.52
CA ARG A 54 1.54 -9.27 5.82
C ARG A 54 2.61 -10.17 6.42
N GLY A 55 3.32 -10.94 5.59
CA GLY A 55 4.43 -11.81 6.02
C GLY A 55 5.75 -11.09 6.33
N ALA A 56 5.87 -9.80 6.00
CA ALA A 56 7.10 -9.04 6.22
C ALA A 56 7.38 -8.83 7.71
N THR A 57 8.62 -9.09 8.14
CA THR A 57 9.04 -9.03 9.55
C THR A 57 9.85 -7.77 9.89
N SER A 58 10.11 -6.90 8.91
CA SER A 58 10.85 -5.66 9.10
C SER A 58 10.39 -4.56 8.16
N ALA A 59 10.67 -3.30 8.54
CA ALA A 59 10.41 -2.14 7.69
C ALA A 59 11.17 -2.20 6.35
N ASP A 60 12.40 -2.72 6.36
CA ASP A 60 13.21 -2.89 5.15
C ASP A 60 12.58 -3.88 4.17
N SER A 61 12.04 -5.00 4.68
CA SER A 61 11.32 -5.97 3.84
C SER A 61 10.08 -5.35 3.21
N ILE A 62 9.33 -4.54 3.95
CA ILE A 62 8.17 -3.81 3.42
C ILE A 62 8.62 -2.83 2.33
N TYR A 63 9.66 -2.04 2.60
CA TYR A 63 10.19 -1.07 1.64
C TYR A 63 10.64 -1.74 0.33
N MET A 64 11.37 -2.85 0.44
CA MET A 64 11.81 -3.65 -0.71
C MET A 64 10.62 -4.16 -1.52
N LEU A 65 9.59 -4.72 -0.87
CA LEU A 65 8.40 -5.22 -1.56
C LEU A 65 7.64 -4.11 -2.31
N LEU A 66 7.54 -2.92 -1.73
CA LEU A 66 6.84 -1.78 -2.33
C LEU A 66 7.61 -1.14 -3.50
N THR A 67 8.94 -1.29 -3.52
CA THR A 67 9.81 -0.65 -4.52
C THR A 67 10.33 -1.60 -5.61
N GLN A 68 10.26 -2.92 -5.40
CA GLN A 68 10.70 -3.92 -6.38
C GLN A 68 9.90 -3.94 -7.70
N SER A 69 8.69 -3.37 -7.75
CA SER A 69 7.82 -3.41 -8.93
C SER A 69 8.25 -2.50 -10.10
N GLU A 70 9.44 -1.90 -10.08
CA GLU A 70 9.99 -1.17 -11.24
C GLU A 70 10.58 -2.07 -12.32
N ALA A 71 10.78 -3.36 -12.06
CA ALA A 71 11.40 -4.29 -13.03
C ALA A 71 10.44 -4.89 -14.08
N LYS A 72 9.14 -4.52 -14.11
CA LYS A 72 8.17 -5.07 -15.08
C LYS A 72 7.51 -4.01 -15.97
N ALA A 73 8.29 -2.99 -16.31
CA ALA A 73 8.01 -2.08 -17.42
C ALA A 73 9.26 -1.97 -18.30
N ALA A 74 9.53 -3.02 -19.05
CA ALA A 74 10.42 -3.05 -20.21
C ALA A 74 9.84 -4.06 -21.22
#